data_AF-A0A1R2BUU9-F1
#
_entry.id   AF-A0A1R2BUU9-F1
#
_cell.length_a   1.000
_cell.length_b   1.000
_cell.length_c   1.000
_cell.angle_alpha   90.00
_cell.angle_beta   90.00
_cell.angle_gamma   90.00
#
_symmetry.space_group_name_H-M   'P 1'
#
loop_
_entity.id
_entity.type
_entity.pdbx_description
1 polymer ?
#
loop_
_entity_poly.entity_id
_entity_poly.type
_entity_poly.pdbx_seq_one_letter_code
_entity_poly.pdbx_strand_id
1 'polypeptide(L)'
;MNGDVYIGQWEIIDKVKKRHGHGKFVYALTGVTEEYDGEWNNDQMEGYGVYKYLSGARYEGNWVKSRQHGQGTFYFPNGAKYVGQWENHKMSGRGMYTDPYGVPWEGVFINGTFDSTIQKRLKAEYEEEQKIIALKHVASVQIAEMKKVFSLEKKTWKENFMRFVITNLEEVDRLVAEPFARWEDRNGDKWNDVITQLMDVEPRILKSKEDSKILGDRVFGVQLQGPGQILEFIKHTDTRRMELALVNSETGKWLIVACIDAAQKP
;
A
#
# COMPACT_ATOMS: atom_id res chain seq x y z
N MET A 1 -19.78 7.38 -52.65
CA MET A 1 -19.75 6.58 -51.41
C MET A 1 -18.36 6.73 -50.84
N ASN A 2 -18.22 7.15 -49.59
CA ASN A 2 -16.91 7.39 -48.97
C ASN A 2 -16.14 6.09 -48.64
N GLY A 3 -16.64 4.93 -49.07
CA GLY A 3 -15.98 3.63 -48.94
C GLY A 3 -15.99 3.03 -47.54
N ASP A 4 -16.34 3.81 -46.50
CA ASP A 4 -16.41 3.34 -45.12
C ASP A 4 -17.41 2.19 -44.96
N VAL A 5 -17.01 1.17 -44.21
CA VAL A 5 -17.79 -0.03 -43.98
C VAL A 5 -17.97 -0.26 -42.49
N TYR A 6 -19.21 -0.47 -42.05
CA TYR A 6 -19.53 -0.97 -40.70
C TYR A 6 -20.20 -2.33 -40.78
N ILE A 7 -19.70 -3.29 -40.00
CA ILE A 7 -20.26 -4.63 -39.85
C ILE A 7 -20.42 -4.88 -38.35
N GLY A 8 -21.66 -4.90 -37.86
CA GLY A 8 -21.91 -5.06 -36.44
C GLY A 8 -23.37 -4.84 -36.06
N GLN A 9 -23.59 -4.78 -34.76
CA GLN A 9 -24.88 -4.53 -34.16
C GLN A 9 -25.33 -3.07 -34.34
N TRP A 10 -26.65 -2.87 -34.36
CA TRP A 10 -27.30 -1.59 -34.56
C TRP A 10 -28.48 -1.45 -33.60
N GLU A 11 -28.75 -0.23 -33.15
CA GLU A 11 -29.91 0.10 -32.32
C GLU A 11 -30.63 1.34 -32.89
N ILE A 12 -31.96 1.42 -32.75
CA ILE A 12 -32.73 2.61 -33.14
C ILE A 12 -32.94 3.47 -31.90
N ILE A 13 -32.36 4.67 -31.91
CA ILE A 13 -32.42 5.62 -30.79
C ILE A 13 -32.88 6.96 -31.37
N ASP A 14 -33.95 7.51 -30.80
CA ASP A 14 -34.60 8.73 -31.31
C ASP A 14 -34.98 8.64 -32.80
N LYS A 15 -35.46 7.46 -33.23
CA LYS A 15 -35.80 7.14 -34.63
C LYS A 15 -34.60 7.16 -35.60
N VAL A 16 -33.37 7.21 -35.10
CA VAL A 16 -32.13 7.14 -35.89
C VAL A 16 -31.44 5.82 -35.62
N LYS A 17 -31.02 5.12 -36.68
CA LYS A 17 -30.23 3.88 -36.57
C LYS A 17 -28.78 4.23 -36.24
N LYS A 18 -28.29 3.79 -35.08
CA LYS A 18 -26.94 4.06 -34.56
C LYS A 18 -26.16 2.77 -34.34
N ARG A 19 -24.84 2.81 -34.49
CA ARG A 19 -23.95 1.71 -34.13
C ARG A 19 -24.03 1.48 -32.62
N HIS A 20 -24.20 0.22 -32.24
CA HIS A 20 -24.37 -0.18 -30.85
C HIS A 20 -23.86 -1.62 -30.67
N GLY A 21 -23.42 -1.99 -29.47
CA GLY A 21 -22.91 -3.32 -29.17
C GLY A 21 -21.58 -3.60 -29.87
N HIS A 22 -21.29 -4.85 -30.20
CA HIS A 22 -20.01 -5.17 -30.86
C HIS A 22 -20.08 -4.93 -32.37
N GLY A 23 -19.02 -4.34 -32.94
CA GLY A 23 -18.95 -4.07 -34.37
C GLY A 23 -17.57 -3.65 -34.87
N LYS A 24 -17.36 -3.86 -36.15
CA LYS A 24 -16.15 -3.53 -36.87
C LYS A 24 -16.41 -2.38 -37.85
N PHE A 25 -15.60 -1.33 -37.78
CA PHE A 25 -15.62 -0.19 -38.67
C PHE A 25 -14.30 -0.06 -39.41
N VAL A 26 -14.37 0.08 -40.74
CA VAL A 26 -13.21 0.27 -41.61
C VAL A 26 -13.34 1.63 -42.28
N TYR A 27 -12.38 2.52 -42.03
CA TYR A 27 -12.26 3.81 -42.70
C TYR A 27 -11.56 3.61 -44.04
N ALA A 28 -12.24 3.87 -45.15
CA ALA A 28 -11.67 3.66 -46.48
C ALA A 28 -11.02 4.96 -47.01
N LEU A 29 -9.69 5.04 -46.96
CA LEU A 29 -8.93 6.18 -47.45
C LEU A 29 -8.03 5.75 -48.62
N THR A 30 -8.44 6.01 -49.86
CA THR A 30 -7.60 5.89 -51.09
C THR A 30 -6.51 4.81 -51.05
N GLY A 31 -6.88 3.55 -50.80
CA GLY A 31 -5.97 2.39 -50.82
C GLY A 31 -5.30 1.99 -49.49
N VAL A 32 -5.52 2.74 -48.40
CA VAL A 32 -5.07 2.39 -47.04
C VAL A 32 -6.25 2.53 -46.07
N THR A 33 -6.31 1.67 -45.04
CA THR A 33 -7.48 1.59 -44.16
C THR A 33 -7.11 1.75 -42.69
N GLU A 34 -7.83 2.59 -41.97
CA GLU A 34 -7.90 2.51 -40.50
C GLU A 34 -9.06 1.58 -40.11
N GLU A 35 -8.94 0.93 -38.96
CA GLU A 35 -9.92 -0.07 -38.52
C GLU A 35 -10.16 0.05 -37.02
N TYR A 36 -11.42 0.04 -36.61
CA TYR A 36 -11.82 -0.21 -35.23
C TYR A 36 -12.63 -1.49 -35.15
N ASP A 37 -12.32 -2.34 -34.18
CA ASP A 37 -13.06 -3.55 -33.87
C ASP A 37 -13.31 -3.60 -32.36
N GLY A 38 -14.55 -3.47 -31.93
CA GLY A 38 -14.88 -3.40 -30.51
C GLY A 38 -16.31 -2.99 -30.20
N GLU A 39 -16.51 -2.53 -28.98
CA GLU A 39 -17.80 -2.11 -28.45
C GLU A 39 -18.19 -0.67 -28.90
N TRP A 40 -19.48 -0.51 -29.19
CA TRP A 40 -20.09 0.72 -29.65
C TRP A 40 -21.26 1.10 -28.76
N ASN A 41 -21.40 2.38 -28.49
CA ASN A 41 -22.57 2.94 -27.84
C ASN A 41 -22.93 4.26 -28.52
N ASN A 42 -24.11 4.33 -29.15
CA ASN A 42 -24.63 5.55 -29.76
C ASN A 42 -23.67 6.20 -30.78
N ASP A 43 -23.12 5.39 -31.70
CA ASP A 43 -22.11 5.79 -32.69
C ASP A 43 -20.74 6.18 -32.12
N GLN A 44 -20.51 5.99 -30.82
CA GLN A 44 -19.22 6.21 -30.16
C GLN A 44 -18.55 4.90 -29.83
N MET A 45 -17.21 4.86 -29.92
CA MET A 45 -16.45 3.71 -29.40
C MET A 45 -16.52 3.77 -27.87
N GLU A 46 -16.91 2.66 -27.25
CA GLU A 46 -17.13 2.54 -25.81
C GLU A 46 -16.64 1.16 -25.38
N GLY A 47 -16.38 0.91 -24.10
CA GLY A 47 -15.98 -0.43 -23.64
C GLY A 47 -14.63 -0.87 -24.22
N TYR A 48 -14.43 -2.16 -24.44
CA TYR A 48 -13.16 -2.66 -24.96
C TYR A 48 -13.12 -2.65 -26.49
N GLY A 49 -11.97 -2.31 -27.08
CA GLY A 49 -11.79 -2.37 -28.53
C GLY A 49 -10.35 -2.20 -29.01
N VAL A 50 -10.13 -2.61 -30.25
CA VAL A 50 -8.85 -2.55 -30.96
C VAL A 50 -8.95 -1.54 -32.09
N TYR A 51 -8.05 -0.54 -32.11
CA TYR A 51 -7.94 0.44 -33.18
C TYR A 51 -6.59 0.29 -33.90
N LYS A 52 -6.62 0.11 -35.21
CA LYS A 52 -5.44 0.10 -36.08
C LYS A 52 -5.39 1.43 -36.84
N TYR A 53 -4.33 2.18 -36.61
CA TYR A 53 -4.10 3.49 -37.21
C TYR A 53 -3.45 3.38 -38.57
N LEU A 54 -3.64 4.41 -39.39
CA LEU A 54 -3.02 4.54 -40.70
C LEU A 54 -1.49 4.55 -40.61
N SER A 55 -0.96 5.07 -39.51
CA SER A 55 0.48 5.10 -39.22
C SER A 55 1.11 3.72 -39.00
N GLY A 56 0.31 2.65 -38.92
CA GLY A 56 0.74 1.32 -38.50
C GLY A 56 0.74 1.13 -36.98
N ALA A 57 0.36 2.15 -36.21
CA ALA A 57 0.18 2.02 -34.77
C ALA A 57 -1.07 1.18 -34.46
N ARG A 58 -1.12 0.57 -33.28
CA ARG A 58 -2.29 -0.17 -32.81
C ARG A 58 -2.58 0.16 -31.35
N TYR A 59 -3.82 0.46 -31.02
CA TYR A 59 -4.31 0.51 -29.65
C TYR A 59 -5.23 -0.67 -29.37
N GLU A 60 -5.14 -1.21 -28.17
CA GLU A 60 -5.93 -2.34 -27.68
C GLU A 60 -6.27 -2.07 -26.21
N GLY A 61 -7.52 -1.73 -25.91
CA GLY A 61 -7.88 -1.31 -24.55
C GLY A 61 -9.27 -0.71 -24.45
N ASN A 62 -9.52 0.00 -23.35
CA ASN A 62 -10.83 0.58 -23.07
C ASN A 62 -11.03 1.93 -23.77
N TRP A 63 -12.28 2.21 -24.10
CA TRP A 63 -12.76 3.40 -24.79
C TRP A 63 -13.93 4.00 -24.01
N VAL A 64 -13.97 5.33 -23.96
CA VAL A 64 -15.09 6.10 -23.41
C VAL A 64 -15.34 7.26 -24.35
N LYS A 65 -16.55 7.37 -24.91
CA LYS A 65 -16.94 8.45 -25.83
C LYS A 65 -15.96 8.65 -26.99
N SER A 66 -15.56 7.56 -27.63
CA SER A 66 -14.56 7.53 -28.72
C SER A 66 -13.15 7.95 -28.33
N ARG A 67 -12.83 7.95 -27.03
CA ARG A 67 -11.49 8.25 -26.53
C ARG A 67 -10.88 7.06 -25.81
N GLN A 68 -9.60 6.80 -26.06
CA GLN A 68 -8.85 5.82 -25.28
C GLN A 68 -8.87 6.23 -23.80
N HIS A 69 -9.23 5.29 -22.94
CA HIS A 69 -9.43 5.51 -21.53
C HIS A 69 -9.14 4.22 -20.73
N GLY A 70 -8.98 4.31 -19.41
CA GLY A 70 -8.82 3.12 -18.57
C GLY A 70 -7.51 2.37 -18.87
N GLN A 71 -7.55 1.04 -18.92
CA GLN A 71 -6.37 0.22 -19.22
C GLN A 71 -6.27 -0.03 -20.72
N GLY A 72 -5.05 0.06 -21.26
CA GLY A 72 -4.81 -0.23 -22.67
C GLY A 72 -3.35 -0.40 -23.02
N THR A 73 -3.14 -1.04 -24.16
CA THR A 73 -1.85 -1.26 -24.78
C THR A 73 -1.77 -0.50 -26.09
N PHE A 74 -0.71 0.28 -26.28
CA PHE A 74 -0.41 0.96 -27.53
C PHE A 74 0.89 0.42 -28.11
N TYR A 75 0.82 -0.04 -29.36
CA TYR A 75 1.93 -0.50 -30.16
C TYR A 75 2.30 0.62 -31.12
N PHE A 76 3.52 1.14 -30.97
CA PHE A 76 4.04 2.20 -31.83
C PHE A 76 4.57 1.63 -33.14
N PRO A 77 4.53 2.38 -34.25
CA PRO A 77 5.03 1.90 -35.54
C PRO A 77 6.52 1.56 -35.55
N ASN A 78 7.29 2.18 -34.64
CA ASN A 78 8.73 1.93 -34.48
C ASN A 78 9.04 0.66 -33.67
N GLY A 79 8.04 -0.11 -33.26
CA GLY A 79 8.21 -1.32 -32.44
C GLY A 79 8.19 -1.08 -30.92
N ALA A 80 8.16 0.18 -30.47
CA ALA A 80 7.93 0.47 -29.05
C ALA A 80 6.51 0.05 -28.63
N LYS A 81 6.32 -0.14 -27.32
CA LYS A 81 5.04 -0.55 -26.73
C LYS A 81 4.79 0.23 -25.44
N TYR A 82 3.57 0.67 -25.20
CA TYR A 82 3.13 1.15 -23.90
C TYR A 82 2.00 0.27 -23.38
N VAL A 83 2.06 -0.14 -22.12
CA VAL A 83 1.00 -0.86 -21.41
C VAL A 83 0.69 -0.09 -20.14
N GLY A 84 -0.54 0.40 -19.97
CA GLY A 84 -0.90 1.10 -18.74
C GLY A 84 -2.19 1.87 -18.82
N GLN A 85 -2.30 2.87 -17.94
CA GLN A 85 -3.48 3.72 -17.84
C GLN A 85 -3.52 4.77 -18.97
N TRP A 86 -4.74 5.09 -19.41
CA TRP A 86 -5.09 6.04 -20.46
C TRP A 86 -6.20 6.97 -19.98
N GLU A 87 -6.08 8.23 -20.36
CA GLU A 87 -7.09 9.24 -20.10
C GLU A 87 -7.17 10.21 -21.28
N ASN A 88 -8.33 10.24 -21.96
CA ASN A 88 -8.58 11.16 -23.07
C ASN A 88 -7.49 11.11 -24.16
N HIS A 89 -7.16 9.90 -24.65
CA HIS A 89 -6.09 9.64 -25.64
C HIS A 89 -4.65 9.87 -25.16
N LYS A 90 -4.43 10.13 -23.86
CA LYS A 90 -3.09 10.32 -23.32
C LYS A 90 -2.75 9.19 -22.37
N MET A 91 -1.51 8.72 -22.47
CA MET A 91 -0.92 7.88 -21.43
C MET A 91 -0.96 8.66 -20.10
N SER A 92 -1.56 8.05 -19.09
CA SER A 92 -1.79 8.65 -17.77
C SER A 92 -1.50 7.61 -16.69
N GLY A 93 -1.22 8.03 -15.46
CA GLY A 93 -1.05 7.14 -14.32
C GLY A 93 0.09 6.13 -14.48
N ARG A 94 -0.02 4.95 -13.84
CA ARG A 94 1.03 3.92 -13.89
C ARG A 94 1.02 3.19 -15.24
N GLY A 95 2.20 2.95 -15.79
CA GLY A 95 2.38 2.18 -17.01
C GLY A 95 3.82 1.74 -17.25
N MET A 96 3.99 0.85 -18.23
CA MET A 96 5.25 0.30 -18.69
C MET A 96 5.43 0.66 -20.17
N TYR A 97 6.44 1.47 -20.46
CA TYR A 97 6.90 1.73 -21.82
C TYR A 97 8.07 0.81 -22.15
N THR A 98 8.03 0.10 -23.26
CA THR A 98 9.13 -0.68 -23.80
C THR A 98 9.61 0.00 -25.07
N ASP A 99 10.88 0.37 -25.12
CA ASP A 99 11.45 1.01 -26.30
C ASP A 99 11.59 0.00 -27.48
N PRO A 100 11.96 0.44 -28.70
CA PRO A 100 12.13 -0.45 -29.85
C PRO A 100 13.19 -1.55 -29.67
N TYR A 101 14.09 -1.41 -28.69
CA TYR A 101 15.14 -2.37 -28.39
C TYR A 101 14.74 -3.35 -27.28
N GLY A 102 13.54 -3.23 -26.74
CA GLY A 102 13.03 -4.11 -25.70
C GLY A 102 13.38 -3.66 -24.28
N VAL A 103 13.91 -2.45 -24.08
CA VAL A 103 14.24 -1.95 -22.73
C VAL A 103 12.96 -1.45 -22.06
N PRO A 104 12.58 -1.99 -20.88
CA PRO A 104 11.38 -1.56 -20.17
C PRO A 104 11.64 -0.34 -19.27
N TRP A 105 10.67 0.56 -19.25
CA TRP A 105 10.60 1.80 -18.46
C TRP A 105 9.25 1.83 -17.76
N GLU A 106 9.22 1.43 -16.49
CA GLU A 106 7.99 1.39 -15.68
C GLU A 106 7.87 2.63 -14.82
N GLY A 107 6.84 3.46 -14.99
CA GLY A 107 6.68 4.67 -14.18
C GLY A 107 5.30 5.31 -14.28
N VAL A 108 5.24 6.58 -13.86
CA VAL A 108 4.02 7.40 -13.96
C VAL A 108 4.12 8.30 -15.17
N PHE A 109 3.06 8.27 -15.99
CA PHE A 109 2.89 9.10 -17.17
C PHE A 109 1.86 10.18 -16.86
N ILE A 110 2.17 11.42 -17.22
CA ILE A 110 1.27 12.57 -17.08
C ILE A 110 1.10 13.17 -18.46
N ASN A 111 -0.12 13.08 -19.00
CA ASN A 111 -0.45 13.64 -20.30
C ASN A 111 0.50 13.18 -21.43
N GLY A 112 0.98 11.93 -21.38
CA GLY A 112 1.93 11.38 -22.36
C GLY A 112 3.41 11.52 -22.00
N THR A 113 3.76 12.24 -20.94
CA THR A 113 5.16 12.46 -20.53
C THR A 113 5.51 11.61 -19.31
N PHE A 114 6.66 10.95 -19.35
CA PHE A 114 7.20 10.19 -18.23
C PHE A 114 7.80 11.11 -17.15
N ASP A 115 7.33 10.99 -15.91
CA ASP A 115 7.80 11.81 -14.78
C ASP A 115 8.75 11.03 -13.86
N SER A 116 10.06 11.30 -14.00
CA SER A 116 11.11 10.68 -13.19
C SER A 116 11.10 11.10 -11.71
N THR A 117 10.54 12.25 -11.36
CA THR A 117 10.43 12.70 -9.96
C THR A 117 9.40 11.86 -9.22
N ILE A 118 8.28 11.56 -9.88
CA ILE A 118 7.25 10.69 -9.33
C ILE A 118 7.78 9.26 -9.16
N GLN A 119 8.59 8.76 -10.10
CA GLN A 119 9.24 7.46 -9.93
C GLN A 119 10.15 7.40 -8.71
N LYS A 120 11.00 8.41 -8.49
CA LYS A 120 11.87 8.47 -7.31
C LYS A 120 11.04 8.43 -6.02
N ARG A 121 9.94 9.19 -5.97
CA ARG A 121 9.02 9.18 -4.83
C ARG A 121 8.36 7.82 -4.63
N LEU A 122 7.80 7.21 -5.68
CA LEU A 122 7.16 5.89 -5.60
C LEU A 122 8.14 4.78 -5.20
N LYS A 123 9.38 4.84 -5.70
CA LYS A 123 10.44 3.91 -5.31
C LYS A 123 10.75 4.05 -3.81
N ALA A 124 10.88 5.28 -3.31
CA ALA A 124 11.08 5.52 -1.89
C ALA A 124 9.88 5.04 -1.05
N GLU A 125 8.65 5.27 -1.49
CA GLU A 125 7.43 4.77 -0.84
C GLU A 125 7.37 3.24 -0.81
N TYR A 126 7.72 2.57 -1.91
CA TYR A 126 7.77 1.10 -1.98
C TYR A 126 8.85 0.52 -1.07
N GLU A 127 10.08 1.06 -1.12
CA GLU A 127 11.16 0.64 -0.23
C GLU A 127 10.78 0.83 1.25
N GLU A 128 10.05 1.90 1.56
CA GLU A 128 9.53 2.15 2.90
C GLU A 128 8.44 1.15 3.29
N GLU A 129 7.50 0.83 2.40
CA GLU A 129 6.48 -0.19 2.61
C GLU A 129 7.09 -1.57 2.87
N GLN A 130 8.13 -1.95 2.12
CA GLN A 130 8.86 -3.20 2.34
C GLN A 130 9.54 -3.24 3.72
N LYS A 131 10.11 -2.13 4.19
CA LYS A 131 10.66 -2.04 5.56
C LYS A 131 9.57 -2.23 6.61
N ILE A 132 8.42 -1.58 6.45
CA ILE A 132 7.27 -1.73 7.36
C ILE A 132 6.81 -3.19 7.40
N ILE A 133 6.70 -3.86 6.25
CA ILE A 133 6.32 -5.29 6.18
C ILE A 133 7.34 -6.17 6.92
N ALA A 134 8.64 -5.96 6.68
CA ALA A 134 9.71 -6.70 7.35
C ALA A 134 9.68 -6.50 8.87
N LEU A 135 9.45 -5.27 9.34
CA LEU A 135 9.32 -4.96 10.76
C LEU A 135 8.07 -5.61 11.38
N LYS A 136 6.93 -5.61 10.66
CA LYS A 136 5.70 -6.32 11.06
C LYS A 136 5.95 -7.80 11.25
N HIS A 137 6.76 -8.40 10.37
CA HIS A 137 7.15 -9.80 10.46
C HIS A 137 8.02 -10.06 11.70
N VAL A 138 9.09 -9.29 11.91
CA VAL A 138 9.97 -9.40 13.09
C VAL A 138 9.17 -9.27 14.38
N ALA A 139 8.31 -8.26 14.47
CA ALA A 139 7.43 -8.03 15.60
C ALA A 139 6.52 -9.23 15.89
N SER A 140 5.91 -9.79 14.83
CA SER A 140 5.01 -10.93 14.93
C SER A 140 5.73 -12.18 15.44
N VAL A 141 6.95 -12.45 14.98
CA VAL A 141 7.80 -13.55 15.46
C VAL A 141 8.13 -13.38 16.94
N GLN A 142 8.49 -12.17 17.37
CA GLN A 142 8.80 -11.91 18.78
C GLN A 142 7.58 -12.02 19.70
N ILE A 143 6.43 -11.52 19.25
CA ILE A 143 5.16 -11.69 19.96
C ILE A 143 4.83 -13.19 20.12
N ALA A 144 5.08 -14.00 19.08
CA ALA A 144 4.88 -15.45 19.15
C ALA A 144 5.84 -16.11 20.17
N GLU A 145 7.09 -15.67 20.26
CA GLU A 145 8.01 -16.18 21.29
C GLU A 145 7.60 -15.74 22.70
N MET A 146 7.10 -14.51 22.87
CA MET A 146 6.50 -14.06 24.13
C MET A 146 5.32 -14.95 24.53
N LYS A 147 4.40 -15.30 23.60
CA LYS A 147 3.30 -16.25 23.86
C LYS A 147 3.82 -17.54 24.48
N LYS A 148 4.86 -18.09 23.89
CA LYS A 148 5.46 -19.37 24.31
C LYS A 148 6.07 -19.27 25.71
N VAL A 149 6.82 -18.22 26.01
CA VAL A 149 7.47 -18.06 27.33
C VAL A 149 6.43 -17.90 28.44
N PHE A 150 5.44 -17.04 28.24
CA PHE A 150 4.44 -16.73 29.26
C PHE A 150 3.37 -17.82 29.44
N SER A 151 3.13 -18.68 28.44
CA SER A 151 2.22 -19.82 28.60
C SER A 151 2.85 -21.02 29.33
N LEU A 152 4.18 -21.13 29.35
CA LEU A 152 4.89 -22.30 29.87
C LEU A 152 5.41 -22.14 31.31
N GLU A 153 5.71 -20.93 31.77
CA GLU A 153 6.38 -20.70 33.06
C GLU A 153 5.47 -20.04 34.10
N LYS A 154 5.38 -20.62 35.32
CA LYS A 154 4.72 -20.01 36.50
C LYS A 154 5.44 -18.76 37.05
N LYS A 155 6.41 -18.24 36.31
CA LYS A 155 7.24 -17.11 36.74
C LYS A 155 6.47 -15.81 36.68
N THR A 156 6.84 -14.89 37.56
CA THR A 156 6.24 -13.57 37.62
C THR A 156 6.55 -12.77 36.35
N TRP A 157 5.73 -11.77 36.05
CA TRP A 157 5.99 -10.83 34.96
C TRP A 157 7.42 -10.28 35.00
N LYS A 158 7.90 -9.89 36.20
CA LYS A 158 9.26 -9.40 36.42
C LYS A 158 10.36 -10.36 35.93
N GLU A 159 10.21 -11.65 36.17
CA GLU A 159 11.21 -12.66 35.81
C GLU A 159 11.22 -12.99 34.32
N ASN A 160 10.04 -13.06 33.69
CA ASN A 160 9.91 -13.32 32.26
C ASN A 160 10.26 -12.08 31.42
N PHE A 161 9.95 -10.89 31.91
CA PHE A 161 10.22 -9.62 31.24
C PHE A 161 11.71 -9.32 31.08
N MET A 162 12.53 -9.67 32.07
CA MET A 162 14.00 -9.56 32.00
C MET A 162 14.61 -10.38 30.85
N ARG A 163 13.92 -11.40 30.31
CA ARG A 163 14.40 -12.15 29.14
C ARG A 163 14.19 -11.41 27.82
N PHE A 164 13.22 -10.50 27.77
CA PHE A 164 12.91 -9.69 26.59
C PHE A 164 13.61 -8.31 26.65
N VAL A 165 13.91 -7.81 27.85
CA VAL A 165 14.68 -6.58 28.07
C VAL A 165 16.10 -6.95 28.53
N ILE A 166 17.04 -7.08 27.60
CA ILE A 166 18.47 -7.23 27.92
C ILE A 166 19.28 -6.11 27.26
N THR A 167 19.28 -4.99 27.97
CA THR A 167 20.43 -4.10 28.15
C THR A 167 20.51 -3.87 29.67
N ASN A 168 21.70 -3.68 30.22
CA ASN A 168 21.97 -3.64 31.67
C ASN A 168 20.87 -2.85 32.44
N LEU A 169 20.50 -3.26 33.65
CA LEU A 169 19.57 -2.50 34.51
C LEU A 169 19.98 -1.00 34.62
N GLU A 170 21.28 -0.72 34.64
CA GLU A 170 21.81 0.65 34.61
C GLU A 170 21.54 1.39 33.28
N GLU A 171 21.40 0.69 32.17
CA GLU A 171 21.03 1.25 30.87
C GLU A 171 19.52 1.46 30.77
N VAL A 172 18.72 0.59 31.40
CA VAL A 172 17.26 0.76 31.56
C VAL A 172 16.96 2.05 32.34
N ASP A 173 17.66 2.30 33.44
CA ASP A 173 17.48 3.53 34.24
C ASP A 173 17.85 4.81 33.44
N ARG A 174 18.83 4.73 32.54
CA ARG A 174 19.22 5.84 31.65
C ARG A 174 18.27 6.03 30.47
N LEU A 175 17.70 4.95 29.96
CA LEU A 175 16.67 4.91 28.92
C LEU A 175 15.32 5.47 29.43
N VAL A 176 15.04 5.29 30.72
CA VAL A 176 13.72 5.43 31.35
C VAL A 176 13.78 6.47 32.47
N ALA A 177 14.15 7.72 32.12
CA ALA A 177 14.02 8.83 33.06
C ALA A 177 12.54 9.04 33.45
N GLU A 178 12.27 9.11 34.75
CA GLU A 178 10.94 9.11 35.38
C GLU A 178 9.93 10.15 34.83
N PRO A 179 8.61 9.96 35.05
CA PRO A 179 7.98 8.91 35.84
C PRO A 179 7.08 8.01 34.98
N PHE A 180 7.44 6.73 34.85
CA PHE A 180 6.49 5.69 34.50
C PHE A 180 5.88 5.04 35.75
N ALA A 181 4.71 4.45 35.55
CA ALA A 181 3.81 3.94 36.58
C ALA A 181 4.55 3.12 37.66
N ARG A 182 4.17 3.37 38.93
CA ARG A 182 4.59 2.51 40.04
C ARG A 182 4.25 1.06 39.67
N TRP A 183 5.29 0.23 39.62
CA TRP A 183 5.19 -1.20 39.38
C TRP A 183 4.38 -1.85 40.50
N GLU A 184 3.08 -2.04 40.28
CA GLU A 184 2.29 -2.88 41.17
C GLU A 184 2.58 -4.35 40.85
N ASP A 185 3.14 -5.05 41.82
CA ASP A 185 3.41 -6.48 41.74
C ASP A 185 2.06 -7.24 41.69
N ARG A 186 1.50 -7.43 40.49
CA ARG A 186 0.29 -8.26 40.31
C ARG A 186 0.67 -9.74 40.31
N ASN A 187 -0.23 -10.58 40.83
CA ASN A 187 -0.12 -12.04 40.72
C ASN A 187 0.04 -12.49 39.25
N GLY A 188 0.87 -13.50 39.01
CA GLY A 188 1.25 -13.98 37.67
C GLY A 188 0.07 -14.27 36.73
N ASP A 189 -1.03 -14.83 37.23
CA ASP A 189 -2.21 -15.15 36.41
C ASP A 189 -2.87 -13.90 35.79
N LYS A 190 -2.92 -12.79 36.53
CA LYS A 190 -3.47 -11.52 36.01
C LYS A 190 -2.60 -10.91 34.91
N TRP A 191 -1.31 -11.25 34.87
CA TRP A 191 -0.42 -10.84 33.79
C TRP A 191 -0.60 -11.71 32.55
N ASN A 192 -0.82 -13.01 32.70
CA ASN A 192 -1.10 -13.90 31.57
C ASN A 192 -2.35 -13.48 30.79
N ASP A 193 -3.39 -13.02 31.50
CA ASP A 193 -4.61 -12.47 30.86
C ASP A 193 -4.32 -11.17 30.09
N VAL A 194 -3.53 -10.25 30.69
CA VAL A 194 -3.12 -8.99 30.06
C VAL A 194 -2.33 -9.27 28.79
N ILE A 195 -1.36 -10.19 28.84
CA ILE A 195 -0.53 -10.57 27.71
C ILE A 195 -1.38 -11.19 26.62
N THR A 196 -2.23 -12.16 26.95
CA THR A 196 -3.11 -12.82 25.96
C THR A 196 -3.95 -11.79 25.20
N GLN A 197 -4.51 -10.80 25.90
CA GLN A 197 -5.30 -9.75 25.29
C GLN A 197 -4.50 -8.69 24.50
N LEU A 198 -3.25 -8.41 24.90
CA LEU A 198 -2.35 -7.55 24.14
C LEU A 198 -1.99 -8.17 22.78
N MET A 199 -2.04 -9.50 22.69
CA MET A 199 -1.58 -10.27 21.54
C MET A 199 -2.66 -10.62 20.51
N ASP A 200 -3.89 -10.11 20.68
CA ASP A 200 -5.00 -10.22 19.72
C ASP A 200 -5.21 -8.93 18.90
N VAL A 201 -4.41 -7.88 19.14
CA VAL A 201 -4.48 -6.60 18.42
C VAL A 201 -3.40 -6.54 17.35
N GLU A 202 -3.73 -6.12 16.12
CA GLU A 202 -2.72 -5.94 15.06
C GLU A 202 -1.76 -4.78 15.45
N PRO A 203 -0.43 -5.01 15.43
CA PRO A 203 0.54 -4.00 15.82
C PRO A 203 0.50 -2.77 14.92
N ARG A 204 0.34 -1.58 15.53
CA ARG A 204 0.42 -0.30 14.82
C ARG A 204 1.88 0.12 14.66
N ILE A 205 2.45 -0.11 13.49
CA ILE A 205 3.79 0.38 13.12
C ILE A 205 3.73 1.89 12.92
N LEU A 206 4.52 2.63 13.69
CA LEU A 206 4.60 4.10 13.60
C LEU A 206 5.80 4.53 12.74
N LYS A 207 5.63 5.61 11.96
CA LYS A 207 6.66 6.11 11.04
C LYS A 207 7.64 7.06 11.71
N SER A 208 7.26 7.68 12.82
CA SER A 208 8.18 8.48 13.62
C SER A 208 7.80 8.45 15.10
N LYS A 209 8.66 9.03 15.95
CA LYS A 209 8.38 9.19 17.39
C LYS A 209 7.16 10.09 17.64
N GLU A 210 6.95 11.09 16.77
CA GLU A 210 5.84 12.04 16.88
C GLU A 210 4.48 11.39 16.64
N ASP A 211 4.44 10.23 15.97
CA ASP A 211 3.21 9.47 15.76
C ASP A 211 2.72 8.72 17.01
N SER A 212 3.57 8.59 18.05
CA SER A 212 3.24 7.85 19.28
C SER A 212 2.47 8.71 20.27
N LYS A 213 1.33 8.18 20.74
CA LYS A 213 0.52 8.74 21.81
C LYS A 213 0.98 8.31 23.20
N ILE A 214 1.76 7.23 23.30
CA ILE A 214 2.28 6.68 24.57
C ILE A 214 3.63 7.30 24.95
N LEU A 215 4.55 7.40 23.99
CA LEU A 215 5.95 7.72 24.28
C LEU A 215 6.20 9.23 24.47
N GLY A 216 5.44 10.11 23.80
CA GLY A 216 5.52 11.56 23.95
C GLY A 216 6.96 12.11 23.96
N ASP A 217 7.24 13.09 24.82
CA ASP A 217 8.58 13.67 25.02
C ASP A 217 9.48 12.84 25.96
N ARG A 218 9.02 11.66 26.39
CA ARG A 218 9.67 10.87 27.47
C ARG A 218 10.72 9.89 26.98
N VAL A 219 10.93 9.78 25.66
CA VAL A 219 11.97 8.90 25.08
C VAL A 219 13.02 9.74 24.39
N PHE A 220 14.30 9.50 24.71
CA PHE A 220 15.42 10.10 24.02
C PHE A 220 15.43 9.61 22.56
N GLY A 221 15.01 10.49 21.64
CA GLY A 221 14.83 10.16 20.21
C GLY A 221 16.07 9.65 19.47
N VAL A 222 17.25 9.63 20.11
CA VAL A 222 18.48 9.04 19.57
C VAL A 222 18.40 7.51 19.49
N GLN A 223 17.55 6.86 20.28
CA GLN A 223 17.38 5.39 20.27
C GLN A 223 16.27 4.90 19.33
N LEU A 224 15.58 5.85 18.69
CA LEU A 224 14.40 5.66 17.83
C LEU A 224 14.66 6.24 16.42
N GLN A 225 15.90 6.14 15.93
CA GLN A 225 16.24 6.65 14.61
C GLN A 225 15.85 5.64 13.53
N GLY A 226 14.65 5.84 12.97
CA GLY A 226 14.20 5.14 11.77
C GLY A 226 12.69 4.97 11.73
N PRO A 227 12.06 5.02 10.55
CA PRO A 227 10.65 4.75 10.44
C PRO A 227 10.35 3.27 10.71
N GLY A 228 9.25 3.01 11.42
CA GLY A 228 8.76 1.66 11.72
C GLY A 228 9.27 1.00 13.01
N GLN A 229 10.03 1.73 13.84
CA GLN A 229 10.67 1.18 15.04
C GLN A 229 9.75 1.10 16.27
N ILE A 230 8.53 1.62 16.20
CA ILE A 230 7.62 1.67 17.35
C ILE A 230 6.32 0.94 17.01
N LEU A 231 5.92 0.03 17.89
CA LEU A 231 4.61 -0.61 17.88
C LEU A 231 3.81 -0.07 19.03
N GLU A 232 2.68 0.54 18.74
CA GLU A 232 1.81 1.11 19.76
C GLU A 232 0.53 0.28 19.90
N PHE A 233 0.18 -0.05 21.14
CA PHE A 233 -1.05 -0.73 21.52
C PHE A 233 -1.76 0.09 22.58
N ILE A 234 -3.00 0.49 22.32
CA ILE A 234 -3.83 1.20 23.29
C ILE A 234 -5.15 0.44 23.39
N LYS A 235 -5.47 -0.02 24.60
CA LYS A 235 -6.75 -0.65 24.89
C LYS A 235 -7.45 0.07 26.04
N HIS A 236 -8.68 0.47 25.78
CA HIS A 236 -9.61 0.94 26.79
C HIS A 236 -10.45 -0.25 27.25
N THR A 237 -10.34 -0.63 28.52
CA THR A 237 -11.31 -1.52 29.18
C THR A 237 -12.18 -0.67 30.11
N ASP A 238 -13.41 -1.12 30.38
CA ASP A 238 -14.45 -0.33 31.08
C ASP A 238 -14.06 0.22 32.46
N THR A 239 -12.91 -0.18 33.02
CA THR A 239 -12.37 0.34 34.27
C THR A 239 -10.87 0.70 34.23
N ARG A 240 -10.12 0.38 33.15
CA ARG A 240 -8.66 0.54 33.08
C ARG A 240 -8.16 0.80 31.66
N ARG A 241 -7.26 1.77 31.51
CA ARG A 241 -6.52 2.01 30.26
C ARG A 241 -5.18 1.29 30.33
N MET A 242 -4.88 0.47 29.33
CA MET A 242 -3.56 -0.14 29.16
C MET A 242 -2.95 0.33 27.86
N GLU A 243 -1.71 0.76 27.96
CA GLU A 243 -0.93 1.30 26.85
C GLU A 243 0.41 0.59 26.82
N LEU A 244 0.78 0.04 25.66
CA LEU A 244 2.06 -0.63 25.46
C LEU A 244 2.73 -0.06 24.22
N ALA A 245 4.01 0.30 24.33
CA ALA A 245 4.86 0.57 23.18
C ALA A 245 6.01 -0.43 23.13
N LEU A 246 6.16 -1.15 22.01
CA LEU A 246 7.36 -1.95 21.73
C LEU A 246 8.28 -1.14 20.83
N VAL A 247 9.54 -1.00 21.21
CA VAL A 247 10.52 -0.15 20.53
C VAL A 247 11.68 -1.01 20.05
N ASN A 248 11.88 -1.12 18.72
CA ASN A 248 13.06 -1.75 18.14
C ASN A 248 14.24 -0.77 18.16
N SER A 249 15.28 -1.09 18.93
CA SER A 249 16.54 -0.36 18.92
C SER A 249 17.35 -0.62 17.65
N GLU A 250 18.33 0.23 17.36
CA GLU A 250 19.32 0.02 16.28
C GLU A 250 20.05 -1.34 16.36
N THR A 251 20.05 -1.98 17.53
CA THR A 251 20.68 -3.30 17.77
C THR A 251 19.76 -4.49 17.53
N GLY A 252 18.51 -4.28 17.09
CA GLY A 252 17.52 -5.34 16.87
C GLY A 252 16.83 -5.84 18.15
N LYS A 253 17.07 -5.17 19.29
CA LYS A 253 16.47 -5.48 20.60
C LYS A 253 15.21 -4.64 20.82
N TRP A 254 14.16 -5.25 21.38
CA TRP A 254 12.88 -4.59 21.60
C TRP A 254 12.67 -4.21 23.06
N LEU A 255 12.42 -2.92 23.32
CA LEU A 255 12.06 -2.39 24.63
C LEU A 255 10.54 -2.35 24.76
N ILE A 256 10.01 -2.81 25.90
CA ILE A 256 8.59 -2.76 26.20
C ILE A 256 8.33 -1.61 27.18
N VAL A 257 7.57 -0.61 26.76
CA VAL A 257 7.09 0.47 27.62
C VAL A 257 5.61 0.22 27.92
N ALA A 258 5.28 -0.06 29.18
CA ALA A 258 3.90 -0.32 29.60
C ALA A 258 3.39 0.79 30.52
N CYS A 259 2.31 1.48 30.12
CA CYS A 259 1.50 2.29 31.01
C CYS A 259 0.24 1.49 31.37
N ILE A 260 0.05 1.19 32.64
CA ILE A 260 -1.23 0.70 33.13
C ILE A 260 -1.76 1.79 34.04
N ASP A 261 -2.79 2.49 33.59
CA ASP A 261 -3.50 3.41 34.47
C ASP A 261 -4.32 2.58 35.45
N ALA A 262 -3.76 2.37 36.64
CA ALA A 262 -4.52 1.85 37.76
C ALA A 262 -5.50 2.95 38.14
N ALA A 263 -6.78 2.74 37.76
CA ALA A 263 -7.92 3.61 38.04
C ALA A 263 -7.65 4.56 39.20
N GLN A 264 -7.76 5.87 38.93
CA GLN A 264 -7.86 6.90 39.96
C GLN A 264 -8.70 6.32 41.10
N LYS A 265 -8.10 6.23 42.29
CA LYS A 265 -8.87 5.90 43.50
C LYS A 265 -10.09 6.84 43.50
N PRO A 266 -11.30 6.31 43.74
CA PRO A 266 -12.50 7.13 43.81
C PRO A 266 -12.35 8.27 44.81
#